data_AF-A0A537C833-F1
#
_entry.id   AF-A0A537C833-F1
#
_cell.length_a   1.000
_cell.length_b   1.000
_cell.length_c   1.000
_cell.angle_alpha   90.00
_cell.angle_beta   90.00
_cell.angle_gamma   90.00
#
_symmetry.space_group_name_H-M   'P 1'
#
loop_
_entity.id
_entity.type
_entity.pdbx_description
1 polymer ?
#
loop_
_entity_poly.entity_id
_entity_poly.type
_entity_poly.pdbx_seq_one_letter_code
_entity_poly.pdbx_strand_id
1 'polypeptide(L)'
;VYLFQLRRSEVYPLLAELLSGARTVKAGISLKDDLRALKAVFAFEEKNMLDLGLVARRSGFGQTGVRNLAGMLLGFRIPKSTKTSNWATPQLSAAQIAYAATDAWACRELTLRFQSLGLLQAKAPAASDAAPGG
;
A
#
# COMPACT_ATOMS: atom_id res chain seq x y z
N VAL A 1 -4.71 11.79 -8.40
CA VAL A 1 -3.47 11.31 -7.74
C VAL A 1 -2.61 12.53 -7.41
N TYR A 2 -1.91 12.53 -6.27
CA TYR A 2 -0.95 13.56 -5.90
C TYR A 2 0.48 12.99 -5.92
N LEU A 3 1.46 13.79 -6.33
CA LEU A 3 2.87 13.43 -6.29
C LEU A 3 3.62 14.42 -5.39
N PHE A 4 4.25 13.90 -4.33
CA PHE A 4 5.09 14.66 -3.42
C PHE A 4 6.55 14.29 -3.67
N GLN A 5 7.35 15.23 -4.18
CA GLN A 5 8.78 15.00 -4.36
C GLN A 5 9.52 15.25 -3.04
N LEU A 6 10.11 14.21 -2.44
CA LEU A 6 10.76 14.31 -1.12
C LEU A 6 11.97 15.24 -1.05
N ARG A 7 12.51 15.72 -2.17
CA ARG A 7 13.52 16.81 -2.16
C ARG A 7 12.97 18.15 -1.67
N ARG A 8 11.64 18.28 -1.60
CA ARG A 8 10.92 19.48 -1.18
C ARG A 8 10.56 19.38 0.30
N SER A 9 11.45 19.83 1.18
CA SER A 9 11.27 19.70 2.64
C SER A 9 9.99 20.35 3.18
N GLU A 10 9.41 21.31 2.46
CA GLU A 10 8.14 21.95 2.82
C GLU A 10 6.95 20.99 2.86
N VAL A 11 7.04 19.82 2.22
CA VAL A 11 5.95 18.82 2.25
C VAL A 11 6.02 17.89 3.47
N TYR A 12 7.13 17.89 4.22
CA TYR A 12 7.34 16.91 5.30
C TYR A 12 6.30 17.03 6.43
N PRO A 13 5.94 18.24 6.93
CA PRO A 13 4.93 18.34 7.98
C PRO A 13 3.58 17.76 7.53
N LEU A 14 3.16 18.05 6.30
CA LEU A 14 1.93 17.53 5.70
C LEU A 14 1.95 16.00 5.58
N LEU A 15 3.07 15.44 5.10
CA LEU A 15 3.22 13.99 4.97
C LEU A 15 3.27 13.31 6.34
N ALA A 16 3.99 13.88 7.31
CA ALA A 16 4.07 13.34 8.67
C ALA A 16 2.69 13.31 9.34
N GLU A 17 1.89 14.38 9.21
CA GLU A 17 0.52 14.42 9.70
C GLU A 17 -0.35 13.34 9.03
N LEU A 18 -0.33 13.27 7.70
CA LEU A 18 -1.08 12.27 6.94
C LEU A 18 -0.70 10.85 7.38
N LEU A 19 0.60 10.54 7.44
CA LEU A 19 1.13 9.23 7.78
C LEU A 19 0.84 8.85 9.25
N SER A 20 0.78 9.83 10.15
CA SER A 20 0.46 9.62 11.57
C SER A 20 -1.04 9.61 11.87
N GLY A 21 -1.90 9.95 10.91
CA GLY A 21 -3.35 10.00 11.11
C GLY A 21 -4.00 8.61 11.23
N ALA A 22 -4.55 8.25 12.40
CA ALA A 22 -5.16 6.94 12.63
C ALA A 22 -6.48 6.71 11.87
N ARG A 23 -7.18 7.78 11.49
CA ARG A 23 -8.50 7.69 10.83
C ARG A 23 -8.42 7.29 9.36
N THR A 24 -7.26 7.50 8.72
CA THR A 24 -7.06 7.22 7.30
C THR A 24 -6.22 5.97 7.15
N VAL A 25 -6.72 4.98 6.40
CA VAL A 25 -5.94 3.79 6.03
C VAL A 25 -4.94 4.18 4.95
N LYS A 26 -3.68 3.78 5.12
CA LYS A 26 -2.65 3.88 4.08
C LYS A 26 -2.35 2.49 3.58
N ALA A 27 -2.82 2.20 2.37
CA ALA A 27 -2.67 0.88 1.77
C ALA A 27 -1.58 0.87 0.70
N GLY A 28 -0.83 -0.23 0.65
CA GLY A 28 0.20 -0.47 -0.35
C GLY A 28 0.73 -1.89 -0.27
N ILE A 29 1.86 -2.16 -0.93
CA ILE A 29 2.48 -3.49 -0.98
C ILE A 29 3.95 -3.36 -0.61
N SER A 30 4.42 -4.23 0.29
CA SER A 30 5.81 -4.22 0.78
C SER A 30 6.19 -2.92 1.49
N LEU A 31 5.26 -2.35 2.26
CA LEU A 31 5.38 -1.01 2.86
C LEU A 31 6.54 -0.87 3.86
N LYS A 32 7.03 -1.99 4.40
CA LYS A 32 8.06 -2.00 5.44
C LYS A 32 9.33 -1.25 5.03
N ASP A 33 9.81 -1.49 3.83
CA ASP A 33 11.07 -0.89 3.36
C ASP A 33 10.85 0.57 2.96
N ASP A 34 9.70 0.90 2.37
CA ASP A 34 9.29 2.28 2.06
C ASP A 34 9.20 3.14 3.32
N LEU A 35 8.55 2.62 4.37
CA LEU A 35 8.42 3.30 5.65
C LEU A 35 9.78 3.53 6.31
N ARG A 36 10.68 2.53 6.28
CA ARG A 36 12.05 2.68 6.79
C ARG A 36 12.81 3.77 6.04
N ALA A 37 12.74 3.76 4.71
CA ALA A 37 13.40 4.77 3.89
C ALA A 37 12.83 6.17 4.15
N LEU A 38 11.51 6.29 4.27
CA LEU A 38 10.85 7.57 4.52
C LEU A 38 11.19 8.13 5.91
N LYS A 39 11.26 7.28 6.94
CA LYS A 39 11.68 7.67 8.30
C LYS A 39 13.13 8.16 8.38
N ALA A 40 13.98 7.74 7.43
CA ALA A 40 15.33 8.27 7.31
C ALA A 40 15.37 9.69 6.70
N VAL A 41 14.28 10.14 6.05
CA VAL A 41 14.16 11.48 5.45
C VAL A 41 13.54 12.47 6.44
N PHE A 42 12.47 12.09 7.14
CA PHE A 42 11.83 12.91 8.17
C PHE A 42 11.14 12.05 9.23
N ALA A 43 10.97 12.59 10.44
CA ALA A 43 10.37 11.87 11.57
C ALA A 43 8.84 11.83 11.48
N PHE A 44 8.25 10.66 11.73
CA PHE A 44 6.82 10.43 11.89
C PHE A 44 6.58 9.04 12.52
N GLU A 45 5.38 8.84 13.06
CA GLU A 45 4.92 7.54 13.58
C GLU A 45 3.73 7.07 12.74
N GLU A 46 3.94 6.09 11.88
CA GLU A 46 2.91 5.54 11.00
C GLU A 46 1.76 4.94 11.80
N LYS A 47 0.53 5.26 11.37
CA LYS A 47 -0.68 4.65 11.91
C LYS A 47 -1.56 4.13 10.79
N ASN A 48 -2.31 3.07 11.07
CA ASN A 48 -3.32 2.53 10.16
C ASN A 48 -2.73 2.15 8.77
N MET A 49 -1.61 1.42 8.80
CA MET A 49 -0.97 0.89 7.61
C MET A 49 -1.57 -0.46 7.22
N LEU A 50 -1.88 -0.62 5.94
CA LEU A 50 -2.42 -1.85 5.37
C LEU A 50 -1.51 -2.36 4.26
N ASP A 51 -0.71 -3.39 4.58
CA ASP A 51 0.09 -4.08 3.57
C ASP A 51 -0.75 -5.16 2.88
N LEU A 52 -1.19 -4.87 1.66
CA LEU A 52 -2.01 -5.76 0.84
C LEU A 52 -1.26 -7.02 0.41
N GLY A 53 0.08 -6.97 0.34
CA GLY A 53 0.90 -8.13 0.05
C GLY A 53 0.86 -9.14 1.19
N LEU A 54 0.85 -8.67 2.44
CA LEU A 54 0.66 -9.52 3.61
C LEU A 54 -0.75 -10.10 3.66
N VAL A 55 -1.78 -9.30 3.36
CA VAL A 55 -3.16 -9.81 3.29
C VAL A 55 -3.26 -10.89 2.22
N ALA A 56 -2.75 -10.63 1.01
CA ALA A 56 -2.74 -11.60 -0.08
C ALA A 56 -2.06 -12.91 0.33
N ARG A 57 -0.88 -12.83 0.95
CA ARG A 57 -0.16 -14.02 1.43
C ARG A 57 -0.99 -14.83 2.43
N ARG A 58 -1.63 -14.16 3.40
CA ARG A 58 -2.49 -14.79 4.41
C ARG A 58 -3.75 -15.42 3.80
N SER A 59 -4.25 -14.85 2.70
CA SER A 59 -5.39 -15.37 1.94
C SER A 59 -5.00 -16.45 0.91
N GLY A 60 -3.75 -16.95 0.93
CA GLY A 60 -3.32 -18.07 0.09
C GLY A 60 -2.86 -17.68 -1.33
N PHE A 61 -2.70 -16.40 -1.63
CA PHE A 61 -2.15 -15.99 -2.93
C PHE A 61 -0.65 -16.30 -3.00
N GLY A 62 -0.24 -17.05 -4.03
CA GLY A 62 1.18 -17.38 -4.26
C GLY A 62 2.01 -16.21 -4.79
N GLN A 63 1.37 -15.15 -5.30
CA GLN A 63 2.02 -13.96 -5.85
C GLN A 63 1.39 -12.70 -5.27
N THR A 64 2.19 -11.84 -4.63
CA THR A 64 1.69 -10.74 -3.80
C THR A 64 2.08 -9.34 -4.30
N GLY A 65 2.82 -9.26 -5.41
CA GLY A 65 3.21 -7.98 -6.02
C GLY A 65 2.03 -7.26 -6.70
N VAL A 66 2.07 -5.93 -6.73
CA VAL A 66 0.98 -5.08 -7.25
C VAL A 66 0.49 -5.50 -8.64
N ARG A 67 1.42 -5.80 -9.55
CA ARG A 67 1.11 -6.22 -10.91
C ARG A 67 0.39 -7.55 -10.99
N ASN A 68 0.82 -8.51 -10.16
CA ASN A 68 0.23 -9.85 -10.14
C ASN A 68 -1.17 -9.79 -9.52
N LEU A 69 -1.31 -9.08 -8.40
CA LEU A 69 -2.60 -8.89 -7.75
C LEU A 69 -3.57 -8.09 -8.64
N ALA A 70 -3.12 -7.04 -9.31
CA ALA A 70 -3.94 -6.29 -10.26
C ALA A 70 -4.45 -7.18 -11.40
N GLY A 71 -3.56 -8.01 -11.97
CA GLY A 71 -3.94 -8.98 -13.01
C GLY A 71 -4.97 -10.00 -12.52
N MET A 72 -4.73 -10.59 -11.34
CA MET A 72 -5.59 -11.64 -10.78
C MET A 72 -6.94 -11.13 -10.29
N LEU A 73 -6.99 -9.93 -9.69
CA LEU A 73 -8.16 -9.48 -8.94
C LEU A 73 -8.93 -8.33 -9.58
N LEU A 74 -8.27 -7.55 -10.44
CA LEU A 74 -8.86 -6.39 -11.12
C LEU A 74 -8.99 -6.60 -12.63
N GLY A 75 -8.44 -7.70 -13.17
CA GLY A 75 -8.56 -8.07 -14.58
C GLY A 75 -7.76 -7.17 -15.55
N PHE A 76 -6.89 -6.30 -15.06
CA PHE A 76 -6.02 -5.47 -15.90
C PHE A 76 -4.54 -5.74 -15.62
N ARG A 77 -3.72 -5.56 -16.66
CA ARG A 77 -2.29 -5.82 -16.61
C ARG A 77 -1.54 -4.50 -16.49
N ILE A 78 -0.87 -4.28 -15.36
CA ILE A 78 0.15 -3.23 -15.25
C ILE A 78 1.32 -3.64 -16.16
N PRO A 79 1.78 -2.81 -17.10
CA PRO A 79 2.94 -3.12 -17.93
C PRO A 79 4.19 -3.34 -17.08
N LYS A 80 5.12 -4.19 -17.54
CA LYS A 80 6.43 -4.28 -16.89
C LYS A 80 7.17 -2.97 -17.20
N SER A 81 7.42 -2.14 -16.20
CA SER A 81 8.38 -1.05 -16.37
C SER A 81 9.78 -1.66 -16.43
N THR A 82 10.54 -1.37 -17.47
CA THR A 82 11.83 -2.01 -17.76
C THR A 82 13.04 -1.15 -17.47
N LYS A 83 12.89 0.04 -16.85
CA LYS A 83 14.03 0.90 -16.53
C LYS A 83 13.88 1.60 -15.18
N THR A 84 14.93 1.53 -14.37
CA THR A 84 15.17 2.53 -13.32
C THR A 84 15.32 3.89 -14.01
N SER A 85 14.68 4.92 -13.47
CA SER A 85 14.79 6.30 -13.98
C SER A 85 15.32 7.21 -12.88
N ASN A 86 15.89 8.36 -13.25
CA ASN A 86 16.36 9.32 -12.26
C ASN A 86 15.15 10.06 -11.66
N TRP A 87 14.81 9.75 -10.40
CA TRP A 87 13.72 10.38 -9.65
C TRP A 87 14.13 11.66 -8.89
N ALA A 88 15.43 12.01 -8.90
CA ALA A 88 15.93 13.24 -8.30
C ALA A 88 15.78 14.47 -9.22
N THR A 89 15.35 14.27 -10.48
CA THR A 89 15.08 15.36 -11.42
C THR A 89 13.99 16.31 -10.89
N PRO A 90 14.15 17.64 -10.98
CA PRO A 90 13.14 18.58 -10.53
C PRO A 90 11.80 18.44 -11.29
N GLN A 91 11.87 18.16 -12.59
CA GLN A 91 10.71 17.91 -13.45
C GLN A 91 10.62 16.42 -13.77
N LEU A 92 9.54 15.80 -13.31
CA LEU A 92 9.22 14.41 -13.63
C LEU A 92 8.68 14.31 -15.05
N SER A 93 9.09 13.27 -15.78
CA SER A 93 8.52 12.94 -17.07
C SER A 93 7.08 12.44 -16.94
N ALA A 94 6.30 12.55 -18.02
CA ALA A 94 4.95 11.99 -18.08
C ALA A 94 4.93 10.48 -17.75
N ALA A 95 5.95 9.73 -18.17
CA ALA A 95 6.09 8.32 -17.86
C ALA A 95 6.30 8.05 -16.36
N GLN A 96 7.13 8.84 -15.68
CA GLN A 96 7.32 8.75 -14.23
C GLN A 96 6.02 9.08 -13.47
N ILE A 97 5.32 10.13 -13.89
CA ILE A 97 4.04 10.53 -13.29
C ILE A 97 3.02 9.41 -13.46
N ALA A 98 2.86 8.88 -14.68
CA ALA A 98 1.94 7.80 -14.97
C ALA A 98 2.28 6.52 -14.20
N TYR A 99 3.57 6.20 -14.07
CA TYR A 99 4.03 5.06 -13.28
C TYR A 99 3.63 5.20 -11.80
N ALA A 100 4.02 6.29 -11.14
CA ALA A 100 3.69 6.51 -9.73
C ALA A 100 2.17 6.58 -9.48
N ALA A 101 1.43 7.19 -10.42
CA ALA A 101 -0.02 7.25 -10.35
C ALA A 101 -0.69 5.90 -10.51
N THR A 102 -0.16 5.04 -11.39
CA THR A 102 -0.67 3.68 -11.59
C THR A 102 -0.48 2.85 -10.33
N ASP A 103 0.70 2.90 -9.70
CA ASP A 103 0.97 2.13 -8.48
C ASP A 103 0.04 2.54 -7.32
N ALA A 104 -0.13 3.85 -7.10
CA ALA A 104 -1.01 4.37 -6.05
C ALA A 104 -2.49 4.04 -6.31
N TRP A 105 -2.95 4.21 -7.56
CA TRP A 105 -4.33 3.87 -7.93
C TRP A 105 -4.59 2.36 -7.83
N ALA A 106 -3.68 1.52 -8.31
CA ALA A 106 -3.81 0.07 -8.23
C ALA A 106 -3.89 -0.42 -6.78
N CYS A 107 -3.09 0.14 -5.86
CA CYS A 107 -3.18 -0.21 -4.44
C CYS A 107 -4.54 0.17 -3.83
N ARG A 108 -5.10 1.32 -4.20
CA ARG A 108 -6.46 1.71 -3.78
C ARG A 108 -7.51 0.74 -4.30
N GLU A 109 -7.50 0.43 -5.59
CA GLU A 109 -8.48 -0.49 -6.18
C GLU A 109 -8.35 -1.91 -5.62
N LEU A 110 -7.12 -2.37 -5.39
CA LEU A 110 -6.88 -3.63 -4.68
C LEU A 110 -7.46 -3.60 -3.27
N THR A 111 -7.29 -2.51 -2.52
CA THR A 111 -7.88 -2.39 -1.18
C THR A 111 -9.40 -2.55 -1.22
N LEU A 112 -10.08 -1.84 -2.14
CA LEU A 112 -11.53 -1.95 -2.32
C LEU A 112 -11.94 -3.35 -2.75
N ARG A 113 -11.16 -3.99 -3.63
CA ARG A 113 -11.42 -5.35 -4.09
C ARG A 113 -11.27 -6.35 -2.95
N PHE A 114 -10.22 -6.28 -2.15
CA PHE A 114 -10.02 -7.12 -0.97
C PHE A 114 -11.15 -6.93 0.04
N GLN A 115 -11.62 -5.70 0.25
CA GLN A 115 -12.77 -5.42 1.10
C GLN A 115 -14.04 -6.10 0.58
N SER A 116 -14.32 -5.96 -0.73
CA SER A 116 -15.49 -6.59 -1.37
C SER A 116 -15.47 -8.13 -1.29
N LEU A 117 -14.28 -8.72 -1.22
CA LEU A 117 -14.07 -10.16 -1.08
C LEU A 117 -14.03 -10.62 0.39
N GLY A 118 -14.21 -9.72 1.36
CA GLY A 118 -14.13 -10.02 2.79
C GLY A 118 -12.73 -10.32 3.32
N LEU A 119 -11.68 -10.07 2.53
CA LEU A 119 -10.30 -10.45 2.86
C LEU A 119 -9.62 -9.49 3.86
N LEU A 120 -10.24 -8.34 4.14
CA LEU A 120 -9.71 -7.35 5.10
C LEU A 120 -10.25 -7.54 6.52
N GLN A 121 -11.22 -8.43 6.74
CA GLN A 121 -11.74 -8.67 8.08
C GLN A 121 -10.77 -9.53 8.89
N ALA A 122 -10.54 -9.16 10.15
CA ALA A 122 -9.88 -10.05 11.09
C ALA A 122 -10.73 -11.31 11.23
N LYS A 123 -10.09 -12.50 11.21
CA LYS A 123 -10.77 -13.72 11.62
C LYS A 123 -11.34 -13.47 13.02
N ALA A 124 -12.67 -13.57 13.18
CA ALA A 124 -13.28 -13.57 14.50
C ALA A 124 -12.53 -14.60 15.37
N PRO A 125 -12.27 -14.33 16.66
CA PRO A 125 -11.74 -15.36 17.53
C PRO A 125 -12.64 -16.58 17.38
N ALA A 126 -12.05 -17.75 17.11
CA ALA A 126 -12.79 -18.99 17.05
C ALA A 126 -13.60 -19.08 18.34
N ALA A 127 -14.93 -19.19 18.23
CA ALA A 127 -15.78 -19.41 19.38
C ALA A 127 -15.19 -20.59 20.14
N SER A 128 -14.79 -20.36 21.40
CA SER A 128 -14.39 -21.45 22.27
C SER A 128 -15.59 -22.38 22.39
N ASP A 129 -15.42 -23.65 22.04
CA ASP A 129 -16.30 -24.71 22.50
C ASP A 129 -16.26 -24.71 24.04
N ALA A 130 -17.16 -23.92 24.64
CA ALA A 130 -17.54 -24.09 26.02
C ALA A 130 -18.37 -25.37 26.07
N ALA A 131 -17.68 -26.48 26.34
CA ALA A 131 -18.32 -27.73 26.73
C ALA A 131 -19.27 -27.46 27.91
N PRO A 132 -20.50 -27.99 27.90
CA PRO A 132 -21.35 -27.94 29.08
C PRO A 132 -20.77 -28.93 30.09
N GLY A 133 -20.20 -28.40 31.17
CA GLY A 133 -19.80 -29.20 32.33
C GLY A 133 -20.81 -29.04 33.46
N GLY A 134 -21.35 -30.18 33.91
CA GLY A 134 -21.96 -30.36 35.24
C GLY A 134 -23.46 -30.36 35.27
#